data_AF-A0A959FZK6-F1
#
_entry.id   AF-A0A959FZK6-F1
#
_cell.length_a   1.000
_cell.length_b   1.000
_cell.length_c   1.000
_cell.angle_alpha   90.00
_cell.angle_beta   90.00
_cell.angle_gamma   90.00
#
_symmetry.space_group_name_H-M   'P 1'
#
loop_
_entity.id
_entity.type
_entity.pdbx_description
1 polymer ?
#
loop_
_entity_poly.entity_id
_entity_poly.type
_entity_poly.pdbx_seq_one_letter_code
_entity_poly.pdbx_strand_id
1 'polypeptide(L)'
;MAAKKKQKKGGNSNQLAMKLPINDERVIKLIGLLCLFFGFYLLIAFTSYLFTWHIDYDKVSKLDFGELVSKNTQVANWLGRLGAVVSHFFFDLLFGLPSFI
;
A
#
# COMPACT_ATOMS: atom_id res chain seq x y z
N MET A 1 -46.89 -47.87 1.59
CA MET A 1 -45.78 -47.57 0.65
C MET A 1 -44.92 -46.48 1.26
N ALA A 2 -43.62 -46.76 1.38
CA ALA A 2 -42.65 -45.95 2.11
C ALA A 2 -42.07 -44.77 1.30
N ALA A 3 -41.52 -43.82 2.06
CA ALA A 3 -40.89 -42.54 1.76
C ALA A 3 -40.09 -42.35 0.44
N LYS A 4 -40.05 -41.09 -0.02
CA LYS A 4 -38.78 -40.40 -0.36
C LYS A 4 -38.94 -38.87 -0.36
N LYS A 5 -38.54 -38.22 0.74
CA LYS A 5 -38.30 -36.77 0.81
C LYS A 5 -36.93 -36.51 0.16
N LYS A 6 -36.92 -35.82 -0.98
CA LYS A 6 -35.71 -35.52 -1.77
C LYS A 6 -34.94 -34.39 -1.09
N GLN A 7 -34.00 -34.71 -0.20
CA GLN A 7 -32.98 -33.74 0.24
C GLN A 7 -32.02 -33.49 -0.93
N LYS A 8 -31.86 -32.22 -1.35
CA LYS A 8 -30.80 -31.80 -2.29
C LYS A 8 -30.00 -30.65 -1.67
N LYS A 9 -28.83 -31.05 -1.16
CA LYS A 9 -27.57 -30.31 -0.94
C LYS A 9 -27.68 -28.80 -0.68
N GLY A 10 -27.59 -28.43 0.60
CA GLY A 10 -27.03 -27.14 0.98
C GLY A 10 -25.58 -27.08 0.52
N GLY A 11 -25.27 -26.13 -0.37
CA GLY A 11 -23.90 -25.85 -0.75
C GLY A 11 -23.18 -25.21 0.43
N ASN A 12 -22.31 -25.97 1.10
CA ASN A 12 -21.27 -25.39 1.94
C ASN A 12 -20.29 -24.66 1.01
N SER A 13 -20.56 -23.39 0.73
CA SER A 13 -19.48 -22.47 0.38
C SER A 13 -18.60 -22.40 1.61
N ASN A 14 -17.46 -23.09 1.55
CA ASN A 14 -16.40 -23.00 2.53
C ASN A 14 -16.01 -21.52 2.65
N GLN A 15 -16.60 -20.85 3.64
CA GLN A 15 -16.12 -19.56 4.07
C GLN A 15 -14.67 -19.79 4.48
N LEU A 16 -13.72 -19.32 3.67
CA LEU A 16 -12.36 -19.10 4.13
C LEU A 16 -12.44 -18.02 5.20
N ALA A 17 -12.85 -18.42 6.41
CA ALA A 17 -12.67 -17.63 7.60
C ALA A 17 -11.17 -17.62 7.84
N MET A 18 -10.49 -16.65 7.22
CA MET A 18 -9.10 -16.35 7.51
C MET A 18 -9.09 -15.87 8.97
N LYS A 19 -8.85 -16.81 9.90
CA LYS A 19 -8.62 -16.48 11.31
C LYS A 19 -7.27 -15.80 11.37
N LEU A 20 -7.22 -14.48 11.11
CA LEU A 20 -6.02 -13.72 11.38
C LEU A 20 -5.77 -13.77 12.89
N PRO A 21 -4.53 -14.07 13.33
CA PRO A 21 -4.17 -14.06 14.74
C PRO A 21 -3.96 -12.62 15.25
N ILE A 22 -4.98 -11.77 15.09
CA ILE A 22 -4.94 -10.34 15.49
C ILE A 22 -4.91 -10.18 17.02
N ASN A 23 -5.30 -11.22 17.75
CA ASN A 23 -5.34 -11.24 19.22
C ASN A 23 -3.98 -11.61 19.85
N ASP A 24 -2.97 -11.90 19.03
CA ASP A 24 -1.65 -12.29 19.52
C ASP A 24 -0.81 -11.03 19.76
N GLU A 25 -0.36 -10.81 21.00
CA GLU A 25 0.38 -9.61 21.40
C GLU A 25 1.65 -9.40 20.56
N ARG A 26 2.26 -10.51 20.12
CA ARG A 26 3.46 -10.50 19.27
C ARG A 26 3.18 -9.89 17.90
N VAL A 27 2.02 -10.18 17.32
CA VAL A 27 1.60 -9.68 16.01
C VAL A 27 1.35 -8.17 16.10
N ILE A 28 0.69 -7.70 17.16
CA ILE A 28 0.44 -6.28 17.40
C ILE A 28 1.77 -5.51 17.54
N LYS A 29 2.73 -6.05 18.30
CA LYS A 29 4.08 -5.45 18.44
C LYS A 29 4.82 -5.37 17.10
N LEU A 30 4.75 -6.43 16.30
CA LEU A 30 5.39 -6.46 14.97
C LEU A 30 4.76 -5.44 14.03
N ILE A 31 3.43 -5.36 13.99
CA ILE A 31 2.71 -4.37 13.15
C ILE A 31 3.06 -2.96 13.60
N GLY A 32 3.12 -2.68 14.91
CA GLY A 32 3.53 -1.39 15.44
C GLY A 32 4.95 -1.00 15.01
N LEU A 33 5.90 -1.94 15.09
CA LEU A 33 7.28 -1.73 14.64
C LEU A 33 7.36 -1.48 13.13
N LEU A 34 6.62 -2.25 12.33
CA LEU A 34 6.54 -2.04 10.87
C LEU A 34 5.92 -0.68 10.55
N CYS A 35 4.89 -0.26 11.28
CA CYS A 35 4.26 1.04 11.12
C CYS A 35 5.23 2.19 11.44
N LEU A 36 6.07 2.00 12.47
CA LEU A 36 7.12 2.96 12.82
C LEU A 36 8.18 3.07 11.71
N PHE A 37 8.66 1.95 11.17
CA PHE A 37 9.57 1.99 10.01
C PHE A 37 8.92 2.62 8.78
N PHE A 38 7.65 2.31 8.54
CA PHE A 38 6.88 2.92 7.46
C PHE A 38 6.72 4.44 7.65
N GLY A 39 6.49 4.90 8.88
CA GLY A 39 6.47 6.32 9.21
C GLY A 39 7.80 7.02 8.92
N PHE A 40 8.93 6.43 9.33
CA PHE A 40 10.25 6.95 8.98
C PHE A 40 10.50 6.96 7.47
N TYR A 41 10.09 5.92 6.77
CA TYR A 41 10.16 5.85 5.32
C TYR A 41 9.39 7.02 4.68
N LEU A 42 8.14 7.24 5.10
CA LEU A 42 7.33 8.34 4.58
C LEU A 42 7.94 9.70 4.89
N LEU A 43 8.43 9.90 6.10
CA LEU A 43 9.08 11.15 6.50
C LEU A 43 10.25 11.48 5.56
N ILE A 44 11.15 10.53 5.33
CA ILE A 44 12.29 10.72 4.43
C ILE A 44 11.82 10.94 2.98
N ALA A 45 10.84 10.16 2.51
CA ALA A 45 10.27 10.31 1.17
C ALA A 45 9.69 11.71 0.94
N PHE A 46 8.87 12.18 1.89
CA PHE A 46 8.17 13.45 1.82
C PHE A 46 9.13 14.63 1.96
N THR A 47 10.08 14.56 2.90
CA THR A 47 11.13 15.58 3.03
C THR A 47 11.91 15.72 1.72
N SER A 48 12.31 14.60 1.10
CA SER A 48 12.97 14.66 -0.20
C SER A 48 12.05 15.24 -1.29
N TYR A 49 10.77 14.86 -1.29
CA TYR A 49 9.80 15.30 -2.30
C TYR A 49 9.52 16.80 -2.27
N LEU A 50 9.50 17.44 -1.09
CA LEU A 50 9.34 18.89 -0.96
C LEU A 50 10.36 19.68 -1.81
N PHE A 51 11.55 19.11 -2.02
CA PHE A 51 12.58 19.71 -2.87
C PHE A 51 12.56 19.15 -4.30
N THR A 52 12.26 17.86 -4.50
CA THR A 52 12.40 17.21 -5.81
C THR A 52 11.12 17.14 -6.65
N TRP A 53 9.95 17.51 -6.10
CA TRP A 53 8.65 17.33 -6.76
C TRP A 53 8.62 17.94 -8.16
N HIS A 54 9.17 19.15 -8.34
CA HIS A 54 9.19 19.83 -9.64
C HIS A 54 10.05 19.12 -10.71
N ILE A 55 11.07 18.36 -10.28
CA ILE A 55 11.98 17.60 -11.17
C ILE A 55 11.41 16.21 -11.48
N ASP A 56 10.63 15.66 -10.53
CA ASP A 56 10.07 14.32 -10.62
C ASP A 56 8.63 14.30 -11.16
N TYR A 57 7.99 15.47 -11.31
CA TYR A 57 6.56 15.59 -11.68
C TYR A 57 6.22 14.95 -13.02
N ASP A 58 6.94 15.29 -14.09
CA ASP A 58 6.68 14.79 -15.45
C ASP A 58 6.93 13.29 -15.58
N LYS A 59 7.89 12.78 -14.82
CA LYS A 59 8.19 11.36 -14.69
C LYS A 59 7.04 10.67 -13.98
N VAL A 60 6.72 11.10 -12.76
CA VAL A 60 5.76 10.41 -11.88
C VAL A 60 4.32 10.51 -12.38
N SER A 61 3.93 11.65 -12.97
CA SER A 61 2.58 11.82 -13.53
C SER A 61 2.29 10.87 -14.69
N LYS A 62 3.33 10.38 -15.38
CA LYS A 62 3.24 9.42 -16.48
C LYS A 62 3.68 8.01 -16.09
N LEU A 63 4.05 7.78 -14.83
CA LEU A 63 4.49 6.46 -14.38
C LEU A 63 3.29 5.51 -14.27
N ASP A 64 3.28 4.49 -15.13
CA ASP A 64 2.43 3.32 -14.93
C ASP A 64 3.05 2.36 -13.90
N PHE A 65 2.20 1.53 -13.27
CA PHE A 65 2.65 0.50 -12.32
C PHE A 65 3.68 -0.48 -12.92
N GLY A 66 3.65 -0.71 -14.24
CA GLY A 66 4.66 -1.50 -14.94
C GLY A 66 5.99 -0.77 -15.08
N GLU A 67 5.94 0.55 -15.25
CA GLU A 67 7.12 1.39 -15.36
C GLU A 67 7.84 1.44 -14.00
N LEU A 68 7.13 1.48 -12.87
CA LEU A 68 7.72 1.41 -11.52
C LEU A 68 8.74 0.28 -11.30
N VAL A 69 8.61 -0.82 -12.05
CA VAL A 69 9.51 -1.98 -12.02
C VAL A 69 10.59 -1.88 -13.11
N SER A 70 10.31 -1.19 -14.24
CA SER A 70 11.26 -0.97 -15.34
C SER A 70 12.40 -0.03 -14.91
N LYS A 71 13.67 -0.34 -15.22
CA LYS A 71 14.82 0.47 -14.71
C LYS A 71 15.04 1.83 -15.39
N ASN A 72 14.19 2.24 -16.33
CA ASN A 72 14.52 3.37 -17.22
C ASN A 72 14.23 4.76 -16.65
N THR A 73 13.40 4.90 -15.61
CA THR A 73 13.06 6.23 -15.07
C THR A 73 13.90 6.56 -13.84
N GLN A 74 14.83 7.51 -13.98
CA GLN A 74 15.58 8.05 -12.85
C GLN A 74 14.84 9.21 -12.20
N VAL A 75 14.60 9.12 -10.89
CA VAL A 75 13.99 10.19 -10.07
C VAL A 75 14.99 10.72 -9.06
N ALA A 76 14.80 11.97 -8.62
CA ALA A 76 15.66 12.65 -7.67
C ALA A 76 15.30 12.36 -6.20
N ASN A 77 14.12 11.82 -5.92
CA ASN A 77 13.73 11.43 -4.56
C ASN A 77 14.74 10.44 -3.94
N TRP A 78 15.14 10.66 -2.68
CA TRP A 78 16.18 9.88 -2.00
C TRP A 78 15.84 8.39 -1.86
N LEU A 79 14.57 8.05 -1.77
CA LEU A 79 14.10 6.65 -1.73
C LEU A 79 13.80 6.11 -3.12
N GLY A 80 14.31 6.79 -4.15
CA GLY A 80 14.10 6.48 -5.54
C GLY A 80 12.64 6.57 -5.95
N ARG A 81 12.26 5.72 -6.89
CA ARG A 81 10.98 5.79 -7.61
C ARG A 81 9.79 5.53 -6.71
N LEU A 82 9.92 4.55 -5.82
CA LEU A 82 8.86 4.26 -4.85
C LEU A 82 8.63 5.43 -3.90
N GLY A 83 9.70 6.08 -3.43
CA GLY A 83 9.59 7.31 -2.65
C GLY A 83 8.89 8.43 -3.41
N ALA A 84 9.29 8.65 -4.67
CA ALA A 84 8.68 9.68 -5.53
C ALA A 84 7.20 9.42 -5.80
N VAL A 85 6.80 8.19 -6.12
CA VAL A 85 5.40 7.84 -6.39
C VAL A 85 4.54 7.91 -5.14
N VAL A 86 5.02 7.36 -4.01
CA VAL A 86 4.28 7.46 -2.75
C VAL A 86 4.11 8.92 -2.35
N SER A 87 5.16 9.73 -2.44
CA SER A 87 5.06 11.16 -2.11
C SER A 87 4.11 11.91 -3.05
N HIS A 88 4.21 11.70 -4.37
CA HIS A 88 3.29 12.30 -5.34
C HIS A 88 1.84 11.88 -5.09
N PHE A 89 1.59 10.62 -4.71
CA PHE A 89 0.25 10.16 -4.36
C PHE A 89 -0.33 10.94 -3.18
N PHE A 90 0.42 11.10 -2.09
CA PHE A 90 -0.07 11.86 -0.94
C PHE A 90 -0.22 13.36 -1.23
N PHE A 91 0.80 13.97 -1.85
CA PHE A 91 0.84 15.40 -2.07
C PHE A 91 -0.06 15.87 -3.21
N ASP A 92 -0.08 15.20 -4.36
CA ASP A 92 -0.82 15.70 -5.54
C ASP A 92 -2.21 15.08 -5.67
N LEU A 93 -2.42 13.84 -5.21
CA LEU A 93 -3.71 13.15 -5.36
C LEU A 93 -4.59 13.16 -4.10
N LEU A 94 -4.00 13.24 -2.90
CA LEU A 94 -4.75 13.15 -1.63
C LEU A 94 -4.95 14.51 -0.95
N PHE A 95 -3.99 14.91 -0.10
CA PHE A 95 -4.20 15.97 0.88
C PHE A 95 -3.45 17.26 0.54
N GLY A 96 -2.47 17.23 -0.37
CA GLY A 96 -1.61 18.38 -0.59
C GLY A 96 -0.38 18.41 0.31
N LEU A 97 0.17 19.61 0.48
CA LEU A 97 1.18 19.95 1.49
C LEU A 97 0.84 19.50 2.92
N PRO A 98 -0.44 19.48 3.36
CA PRO A 98 -0.82 18.89 4.66
C PRO A 98 -0.37 17.44 4.85
N SER A 99 -0.08 16.68 3.79
CA SER A 99 0.39 15.30 3.92
C SER A 99 1.69 15.14 4.72
N PHE A 100 2.45 16.22 4.90
CA PHE A 100 3.70 16.20 5.67
C PHE A 100 3.48 16.22 7.20
N ILE A 101 2.31 16.66 7.67
CA ILE A 101 2.02 17.00 9.08
C ILE A 101 0.77 16.26 9.57
#